data_AF-A0A174KA74-F1
#
_entry.id   AF-A0A174KA74-F1
#
_cell.length_a   1.000
_cell.length_b   1.000
_cell.length_c   1.000
_cell.angle_alpha   90.00
_cell.angle_beta   90.00
_cell.angle_gamma   90.00
#
_symmetry.space_group_name_H-M   'P 1'
#
loop_
_entity.id
_entity.type
_entity.pdbx_description
1 polymer ?
#
loop_
_entity_poly.entity_id
_entity_poly.type
_entity_poly.pdbx_seq_one_letter_code
_entity_poly.pdbx_strand_id
1 'polypeptide(L)'
;MHKVNYHTHTYRCGHAIGTELDYLNSALENKLNILGFSDHAPYPDDRLNLTKDTRMDYSELQDYIDTIRYLQIKYRNKIKILIGLEIEYDESVYSYYNYLLNYLSLDYLILGQHVFLSKGELLHTFSLNSTDSYVDYALSISKALETNFFKFLAHPDLIFINNLSWDENCDRACEIIIESAIKHDTILELNANGFRKGIMSFPDIDRYPYPHNKFWEKVAKTNLKVIINSDCHDPKFMWDSCMDQAYEYAKKLGLNIIYEI
;
A
#
# COMPACT_ATOMS: atom_id res chain seq x y z
N MET A 1 -9.45 -21.18 -2.05
CA MET A 1 -8.43 -20.21 -1.59
C MET A 1 -9.16 -19.19 -0.74
N HIS A 2 -8.62 -18.85 0.43
CA HIS A 2 -9.15 -17.73 1.22
C HIS A 2 -8.80 -16.45 0.45
N LYS A 3 -9.80 -15.67 0.01
CA LYS A 3 -9.57 -14.48 -0.82
C LYS A 3 -9.75 -13.24 0.05
N VAL A 4 -8.72 -12.43 0.14
CA VAL A 4 -8.72 -11.20 0.95
C VAL A 4 -8.12 -10.06 0.15
N ASN A 5 -8.61 -8.86 0.39
CA ASN A 5 -8.01 -7.65 -0.11
C ASN A 5 -8.13 -6.57 0.97
N TYR A 6 -7.01 -6.01 1.42
CA TYR A 6 -6.94 -4.95 2.42
C TYR A 6 -6.53 -3.60 1.82
N HIS A 7 -6.22 -3.57 0.53
CA HIS A 7 -5.80 -2.37 -0.19
C HIS A 7 -6.81 -2.05 -1.29
N THR A 8 -7.76 -1.17 -0.99
CA THR A 8 -8.87 -0.78 -1.86
C THR A 8 -9.08 0.73 -1.79
N HIS A 9 -9.06 1.39 -2.94
CA HIS A 9 -9.35 2.82 -3.07
C HIS A 9 -10.81 3.07 -3.47
N THR A 10 -11.23 4.33 -3.47
CA THR A 10 -12.58 4.74 -3.84
C THR A 10 -12.52 6.01 -4.69
N TYR A 11 -13.62 6.39 -5.34
CA TYR A 11 -13.70 7.65 -6.10
C TYR A 11 -13.20 8.89 -5.33
N ARG A 12 -13.17 8.83 -3.99
CA ARG A 12 -12.76 9.93 -3.12
C ARG A 12 -11.29 10.30 -3.30
N CYS A 13 -10.38 9.40 -3.70
CA CYS A 13 -8.99 9.80 -3.95
C CYS A 13 -8.77 10.68 -5.19
N GLY A 14 -9.80 10.88 -6.01
CA GLY A 14 -9.75 11.67 -7.23
C GLY A 14 -9.26 10.89 -8.47
N HIS A 15 -8.46 9.83 -8.29
CA HIS A 15 -7.89 9.04 -9.38
C HIS A 15 -8.38 7.58 -9.43
N ALA A 16 -9.31 7.19 -8.56
CA ALA A 16 -10.09 5.96 -8.69
C ALA A 16 -11.51 6.26 -9.16
N ILE A 17 -12.21 5.23 -9.62
CA ILE A 17 -13.64 5.28 -9.94
C ILE A 17 -14.42 4.33 -9.03
N GLY A 18 -15.74 4.53 -8.96
CA GLY A 18 -16.65 3.67 -8.22
C GLY A 18 -16.78 4.03 -6.74
N THR A 19 -17.96 3.79 -6.20
CA THR A 19 -18.32 3.96 -4.80
C THR A 19 -17.89 2.76 -3.96
N GLU A 20 -17.85 2.90 -2.64
CA GLU A 20 -17.59 1.80 -1.71
C GLU A 20 -18.55 0.61 -1.94
N LEU A 21 -19.80 0.90 -2.32
CA LEU A 21 -20.78 -0.14 -2.67
C LEU A 21 -20.40 -0.89 -3.95
N ASP A 22 -19.83 -0.21 -4.96
CA ASP A 22 -19.38 -0.85 -6.20
C ASP A 22 -18.22 -1.81 -5.94
N TYR A 23 -17.23 -1.39 -5.14
CA TYR A 23 -16.13 -2.27 -4.71
C TYR A 23 -16.65 -3.44 -3.87
N LEU A 24 -17.58 -3.20 -2.95
CA LEU A 24 -18.22 -4.27 -2.17
C LEU A 24 -18.94 -5.28 -3.06
N ASN A 25 -19.70 -4.82 -4.05
CA ASN A 25 -20.38 -5.71 -4.99
C ASN A 25 -19.37 -6.55 -5.77
N SER A 26 -18.30 -5.95 -6.28
CA SER A 26 -17.21 -6.66 -6.94
C SER A 26 -16.54 -7.69 -6.03
N ALA A 27 -16.30 -7.36 -4.75
CA ALA A 27 -15.74 -8.28 -3.77
C ALA A 27 -16.68 -9.48 -3.51
N LEU A 28 -17.98 -9.25 -3.42
CA LEU A 28 -18.99 -10.31 -3.25
C LEU A 28 -19.07 -11.23 -4.48
N GLU A 29 -19.05 -10.65 -5.69
CA GLU A 29 -19.01 -11.41 -6.95
C GLU A 29 -17.77 -12.29 -7.05
N ASN A 30 -16.62 -11.76 -6.62
CA ASN A 30 -15.34 -12.47 -6.57
C ASN A 30 -15.17 -13.39 -5.36
N LYS A 31 -16.18 -13.45 -4.47
CA LYS A 31 -16.27 -14.30 -3.27
C LYS A 31 -15.13 -14.05 -2.28
N LEU A 32 -14.77 -12.78 -2.06
CA LEU A 32 -13.83 -12.39 -1.01
C LEU A 32 -14.40 -12.70 0.38
N ASN A 33 -13.52 -13.11 1.29
CA ASN A 33 -13.80 -13.32 2.69
C ASN A 33 -13.68 -12.02 3.50
N ILE A 34 -12.67 -11.21 3.15
CA ILE A 34 -12.34 -9.95 3.82
C ILE A 34 -12.11 -8.87 2.75
N LEU A 35 -12.77 -7.73 2.92
CA LEU A 35 -12.56 -6.51 2.14
C LEU A 35 -12.19 -5.38 3.10
N GLY A 36 -10.98 -4.86 2.96
CA GLY A 36 -10.52 -3.64 3.61
C GLY A 36 -10.54 -2.48 2.63
N PHE A 37 -11.14 -1.38 3.05
CA PHE A 37 -11.01 -0.08 2.40
C PHE A 37 -9.84 0.66 3.03
N SER A 38 -8.92 1.16 2.22
CA SER A 38 -7.73 1.85 2.68
C SER A 38 -7.39 3.00 1.74
N ASP A 39 -8.38 3.84 1.48
CA ASP A 39 -8.20 4.96 0.57
C ASP A 39 -7.12 5.93 1.08
N HIS A 40 -6.58 6.79 0.21
CA HIS A 40 -5.52 7.71 0.62
C HIS A 40 -6.01 8.67 1.71
N ALA A 41 -5.31 8.70 2.83
CA ALA A 41 -5.70 9.51 3.97
C ALA A 41 -5.62 11.02 3.66
N PRO A 42 -6.63 11.80 4.04
CA PRO A 42 -6.52 13.25 4.04
C PRO A 42 -5.67 13.72 5.23
N TYR A 43 -5.16 14.94 5.14
CA TYR A 43 -4.55 15.65 6.26
C TYR A 43 -5.40 16.86 6.66
N PRO A 44 -5.53 17.21 7.95
CA PRO A 44 -6.33 18.36 8.39
C PRO A 44 -5.90 19.72 7.83
N ASP A 45 -4.64 19.82 7.41
CA ASP A 45 -4.04 21.04 6.85
C ASP A 45 -3.85 20.95 5.32
N ASP A 46 -4.46 19.96 4.68
CA ASP A 46 -4.40 19.71 3.23
C ASP A 46 -2.98 19.52 2.67
N ARG A 47 -1.97 19.25 3.51
CA ARG A 47 -0.64 18.87 3.04
C ARG A 47 -0.80 17.62 2.16
N LEU A 48 -0.23 17.64 0.97
CA LEU A 48 -0.32 16.56 -0.03
C LEU A 48 -1.66 16.45 -0.80
N ASN A 49 -2.62 17.36 -0.64
CA ASN A 49 -3.85 17.38 -1.45
C ASN A 49 -3.89 18.55 -2.47
N LEU A 50 -2.74 18.91 -3.05
CA LEU A 50 -2.61 20.11 -3.88
C LEU A 50 -3.35 20.03 -5.23
N THR A 51 -3.51 18.82 -5.79
CA THR A 51 -4.11 18.61 -7.11
C THR A 51 -5.53 18.06 -7.06
N LYS A 52 -6.06 17.73 -5.87
CA LYS A 52 -7.33 17.00 -5.67
C LYS A 52 -7.47 15.69 -6.45
N ASP A 53 -6.34 15.12 -6.86
CA ASP A 53 -6.27 13.91 -7.69
C ASP A 53 -5.36 12.86 -7.03
N THR A 54 -5.21 12.92 -5.70
CA THR A 54 -4.29 12.05 -4.96
C THR A 54 -4.90 11.48 -3.68
N ARG A 55 -5.90 12.14 -3.09
CA ARG A 55 -6.54 11.75 -1.84
C ARG A 55 -7.88 12.46 -1.68
N MET A 56 -8.69 11.97 -0.74
CA MET A 56 -9.95 12.62 -0.38
C MET A 56 -9.71 13.99 0.27
N ASP A 57 -10.69 14.89 0.18
CA ASP A 57 -10.67 16.12 0.98
C ASP A 57 -10.89 15.77 2.47
N TYR A 58 -10.26 16.49 3.41
CA TYR A 58 -10.40 16.17 4.85
C TYR A 58 -11.85 16.22 5.35
N SER A 59 -12.69 17.06 4.72
CA SER A 59 -14.13 17.11 5.01
C SER A 59 -14.90 15.84 4.66
N GLU A 60 -14.35 14.99 3.77
CA GLU A 60 -14.98 13.74 3.35
C GLU A 60 -14.66 12.56 4.28
N LEU A 61 -13.64 12.69 5.15
CA LEU A 61 -13.17 11.59 6.00
C LEU A 61 -14.29 10.99 6.86
N GLN A 62 -15.13 11.84 7.46
CA GLN A 62 -16.21 11.37 8.31
C GLN A 62 -17.28 10.61 7.50
N ASP A 63 -17.62 11.12 6.31
CA ASP A 63 -18.60 10.50 5.41
C ASP A 63 -18.09 9.15 4.84
N TYR A 64 -16.79 9.05 4.53
CA TYR A 64 -16.11 7.80 4.18
C TYR A 64 -16.27 6.74 5.29
N ILE A 65 -15.97 7.12 6.53
CA ILE A 65 -16.08 6.23 7.70
C ILE A 65 -17.53 5.78 7.91
N ASP A 66 -18.48 6.72 7.90
CA ASP A 66 -19.89 6.43 8.15
C ASP A 66 -20.49 5.54 7.05
N THR A 67 -20.10 5.76 5.80
CA THR A 67 -20.48 4.92 4.67
C THR A 67 -20.01 3.49 4.86
N ILE A 68 -18.73 3.26 5.18
CA ILE A 68 -18.21 1.90 5.33
C ILE A 68 -18.78 1.22 6.59
N ARG A 69 -19.00 1.96 7.69
CA ARG A 69 -19.69 1.43 8.88
C ARG A 69 -21.10 0.97 8.57
N TYR A 70 -21.83 1.73 7.76
CA TYR A 70 -23.16 1.32 7.29
C TYR A 70 -23.07 0.01 6.49
N LEU A 71 -22.10 -0.11 5.58
CA LEU A 71 -21.87 -1.33 4.80
C LEU A 71 -21.49 -2.52 5.69
N GLN A 72 -20.60 -2.32 6.68
CA GLN A 72 -20.25 -3.33 7.68
C GLN A 72 -21.50 -3.91 8.35
N ILE A 73 -22.41 -3.06 8.83
CA ILE A 73 -23.64 -3.50 9.51
C ILE A 73 -24.56 -4.25 8.53
N LYS A 74 -24.79 -3.67 7.35
CA LYS A 74 -25.74 -4.21 6.36
C LYS A 74 -25.28 -5.54 5.75
N TYR A 75 -23.98 -5.75 5.62
CA TYR A 75 -23.38 -6.91 4.96
C TYR A 75 -22.61 -7.85 5.90
N ARG A 76 -22.74 -7.67 7.23
CA ARG A 76 -22.02 -8.45 8.26
C ARG A 76 -22.08 -9.98 8.12
N ASN A 77 -23.16 -10.50 7.53
CA ASN A 77 -23.35 -11.95 7.35
C ASN A 77 -22.83 -12.47 5.99
N LYS A 78 -22.28 -11.58 5.14
CA LYS A 78 -21.86 -11.91 3.78
C LYS A 78 -20.34 -11.82 3.60
N ILE A 79 -19.72 -10.79 4.17
CA ILE A 79 -18.28 -10.52 4.05
C ILE A 79 -17.81 -9.70 5.25
N LYS A 80 -16.58 -9.92 5.71
CA LYS A 80 -15.95 -9.06 6.72
C LYS A 80 -15.44 -7.80 6.03
N ILE A 81 -15.91 -6.64 6.47
CA ILE A 81 -15.47 -5.34 5.93
C ILE A 81 -14.63 -4.64 6.99
N LEU A 82 -13.51 -4.03 6.60
CA LEU A 82 -12.63 -3.25 7.48
C LEU A 82 -12.45 -1.83 6.94
N ILE A 83 -12.23 -0.88 7.85
CA ILE A 83 -12.03 0.54 7.56
C ILE A 83 -10.61 0.91 7.92
N GLY A 84 -9.83 1.27 6.92
CA GLY A 84 -8.50 1.81 7.11
C GLY A 84 -8.22 2.95 6.14
N LEU A 85 -6.96 3.37 6.11
CA LEU A 85 -6.43 4.36 5.18
C LEU A 85 -5.00 4.00 4.80
N GLU A 86 -4.62 4.33 3.56
CA GLU A 86 -3.22 4.41 3.15
C GLU A 86 -2.67 5.80 3.45
N ILE A 87 -1.60 5.88 4.24
CA ILE A 87 -1.04 7.15 4.69
C ILE A 87 0.48 7.12 4.72
N GLU A 88 1.08 8.24 4.31
CA GLU A 88 2.52 8.44 4.37
C GLU A 88 3.00 8.59 5.82
N TYR A 89 4.24 8.16 6.11
CA TYR A 89 4.90 8.53 7.35
C TYR A 89 5.41 9.97 7.32
N ASP A 90 4.99 10.75 8.31
CA ASP A 90 5.47 12.08 8.64
C ASP A 90 5.56 12.19 10.16
N GLU A 91 6.78 12.39 10.66
CA GLU A 91 7.09 12.47 12.09
C GLU A 91 6.31 13.61 12.78
N SER A 92 5.95 14.66 12.05
CA SER A 92 5.25 15.83 12.60
C SER A 92 3.77 15.59 12.90
N VAL A 93 3.19 14.48 12.46
CA VAL A 93 1.75 14.17 12.60
C VAL A 93 1.47 12.95 13.45
N TYR A 94 2.38 12.55 14.35
CA TYR A 94 2.23 11.38 15.24
C TYR A 94 0.87 11.36 16.00
N SER A 95 0.40 12.53 16.45
CA SER A 95 -0.89 12.67 17.12
C SER A 95 -2.08 12.38 16.20
N TYR A 96 -1.94 12.62 14.89
CA TYR A 96 -2.96 12.36 13.91
C TYR A 96 -3.16 10.87 13.67
N TYR A 97 -2.09 10.06 13.61
CA TYR A 97 -2.23 8.59 13.53
C TYR A 97 -3.01 8.04 14.73
N ASN A 98 -2.73 8.52 15.94
CA ASN A 98 -3.49 8.16 17.13
C ASN A 98 -4.95 8.60 17.07
N TYR A 99 -5.22 9.79 16.54
CA TYR A 99 -6.57 10.28 16.35
C TYR A 99 -7.35 9.38 15.37
N LEU A 100 -6.76 9.04 14.23
CA LEU A 100 -7.36 8.14 13.24
C LEU A 100 -7.67 6.77 13.86
N LEU A 101 -6.69 6.14 14.49
CA LEU A 101 -6.84 4.78 15.03
C LEU A 101 -7.74 4.72 16.27
N ASN A 102 -7.58 5.63 17.23
CA ASN A 102 -8.25 5.51 18.52
C ASN A 102 -9.53 6.34 18.62
N TYR A 103 -9.48 7.61 18.20
CA TYR A 103 -10.64 8.50 18.31
C TYR A 103 -11.67 8.23 17.21
N LEU A 104 -11.22 8.15 15.96
CA LEU A 104 -12.09 7.77 14.85
C LEU A 104 -12.33 6.26 14.77
N SER A 105 -11.58 5.45 15.53
CA SER A 105 -11.74 3.99 15.60
C SER A 105 -11.64 3.33 14.22
N LEU A 106 -10.61 3.70 13.44
CA LEU A 106 -10.23 2.96 12.24
C LEU A 106 -9.64 1.60 12.63
N ASP A 107 -9.92 0.58 11.82
CA ASP A 107 -9.42 -0.77 12.04
C ASP A 107 -7.90 -0.86 11.80
N TYR A 108 -7.37 -0.09 10.82
CA TYR A 108 -5.95 -0.13 10.47
C TYR A 108 -5.47 1.10 9.67
N LEU A 109 -4.17 1.32 9.68
CA LEU A 109 -3.46 2.17 8.73
C LEU A 109 -2.46 1.32 7.95
N ILE A 110 -2.25 1.63 6.68
CA ILE A 110 -1.21 1.00 5.84
C ILE A 110 -0.21 2.07 5.42
N LEU A 111 1.07 1.72 5.41
CA LEU A 111 2.14 2.66 5.10
C LEU A 111 2.35 2.69 3.59
N GLY A 112 1.79 3.69 2.93
CA GLY A 112 2.06 4.00 1.52
C GLY A 112 3.01 5.18 1.43
N GLN A 113 4.32 4.95 1.40
CA GLN A 113 5.29 6.04 1.39
C GLN A 113 5.44 6.65 -0.02
N HIS A 114 4.54 7.55 -0.41
CA HIS A 114 4.64 8.22 -1.71
C HIS A 114 5.51 9.48 -1.69
N VAL A 115 5.71 10.04 -0.50
CA VAL A 115 6.44 11.28 -0.31
C VAL A 115 7.35 11.13 0.89
N PHE A 116 8.61 11.59 0.83
CA PHE A 116 9.56 11.47 1.94
C PHE A 116 10.56 12.63 1.95
N LEU A 117 11.18 12.89 3.10
CA LEU A 117 12.22 13.91 3.22
C LEU A 117 13.59 13.34 2.84
N SER A 118 14.29 14.04 1.95
CA SER A 118 15.66 13.74 1.52
C SER A 118 16.44 15.06 1.51
N LYS A 119 17.50 15.16 2.31
CA LYS A 119 18.33 16.39 2.45
C LYS A 119 17.53 17.67 2.74
N GLY A 120 16.42 17.57 3.47
CA GLY A 120 15.55 18.69 3.82
C GLY A 120 14.52 19.07 2.76
N GLU A 121 14.49 18.37 1.62
CA GLU A 121 13.49 18.55 0.57
C GLU A 121 12.48 17.40 0.59
N LEU A 122 11.23 17.73 0.33
CA LEU A 122 10.15 16.77 0.22
C LEU A 122 10.11 16.22 -1.22
N LEU A 123 10.42 14.94 -1.38
CA LEU A 123 10.50 14.27 -2.67
C LEU A 123 9.33 13.30 -2.88
N HIS A 124 8.91 13.17 -4.13
CA HIS A 124 7.86 12.25 -4.56
C HIS A 124 8.48 10.97 -5.14
N THR A 125 8.07 9.80 -4.65
CA THR A 125 8.61 8.47 -5.02
C THR A 125 8.59 8.21 -6.53
N PHE A 126 7.68 8.84 -7.27
CA PHE A 126 7.50 8.65 -8.72
C PHE A 126 8.35 9.58 -9.61
N SER A 127 9.11 10.51 -9.02
CA SER A 127 9.77 11.60 -9.77
C SER A 127 11.26 11.74 -9.43
N LEU A 128 11.92 10.63 -9.09
CA LEU A 128 13.33 10.62 -8.71
C LEU A 128 14.23 10.49 -9.94
N ASN A 129 15.36 11.22 -9.91
CA ASN A 129 16.35 11.27 -10.99
C ASN A 129 17.72 10.67 -10.60
N SER A 130 17.87 10.23 -9.35
CA SER A 130 19.06 9.57 -8.80
C SER A 130 18.63 8.52 -7.79
N THR A 131 19.41 7.45 -7.68
CA THR A 131 19.23 6.38 -6.69
C THR A 131 19.65 6.84 -5.28
N ASP A 132 20.36 7.97 -5.13
CA ASP A 132 20.82 8.50 -3.84
C ASP A 132 19.68 8.60 -2.80
N SER A 133 18.51 9.06 -3.25
CA SER A 133 17.34 9.23 -2.39
C SER A 133 16.63 7.92 -2.04
N TYR A 134 17.00 6.79 -2.63
CA TYR A 134 16.42 5.48 -2.27
C TYR A 134 16.79 5.08 -0.85
N VAL A 135 17.99 5.46 -0.40
CA VAL A 135 18.42 5.21 0.99
C VAL A 135 17.61 6.08 1.96
N ASP A 136 17.38 7.35 1.64
CA ASP A 136 16.55 8.24 2.47
C ASP A 136 15.08 7.77 2.53
N TYR A 137 14.54 7.28 1.41
CA TYR A 137 13.24 6.60 1.36
C TYR A 137 13.17 5.40 2.31
N ALA A 138 14.16 4.50 2.22
CA ALA A 138 14.23 3.32 3.07
C ALA A 138 14.39 3.67 4.56
N LEU A 139 15.16 4.70 4.89
CA LEU A 139 15.29 5.22 6.25
C LEU A 139 13.98 5.83 6.77
N SER A 140 13.22 6.52 5.92
CA SER A 140 11.88 7.02 6.24
C SER A 140 10.92 5.88 6.59
N ILE A 141 10.90 4.83 5.76
CA ILE A 141 10.15 3.60 6.05
C ILE A 141 10.62 3.00 7.37
N SER A 142 11.93 2.85 7.60
CA SER A 142 12.43 2.24 8.82
C SER A 142 11.97 2.98 10.08
N LYS A 143 11.92 4.32 10.05
CA LYS A 143 11.36 5.11 11.15
C LYS A 143 9.86 4.89 11.32
N ALA A 144 9.12 4.80 10.22
CA ALA A 144 7.70 4.52 10.24
C ALA A 144 7.39 3.17 10.89
N LEU A 145 8.15 2.11 10.55
CA LEU A 145 7.97 0.77 11.10
C LEU A 145 8.24 0.71 12.61
N GLU A 146 9.15 1.54 13.13
CA GLU A 146 9.42 1.63 14.57
C GLU A 146 8.20 2.12 15.38
N THR A 147 7.29 2.88 14.77
CA THR A 147 6.13 3.46 15.47
C THR A 147 5.01 2.46 15.78
N ASN A 148 4.96 1.33 15.06
CA ASN A 148 3.87 0.33 15.11
C ASN A 148 2.46 0.86 14.79
N PHE A 149 2.32 2.02 14.12
CA PHE A 149 1.00 2.49 13.67
C PHE A 149 0.45 1.76 12.45
N PHE A 150 1.33 1.22 11.62
CA PHE A 150 0.99 0.67 10.31
C PHE A 150 0.91 -0.85 10.38
N LYS A 151 -0.19 -1.43 9.89
CA LYS A 151 -0.37 -2.89 9.88
C LYS A 151 0.52 -3.60 8.87
N PHE A 152 0.75 -2.96 7.74
CA PHE A 152 1.69 -3.44 6.73
C PHE A 152 2.28 -2.28 5.94
N LEU A 153 3.42 -2.53 5.32
CA LEU A 153 4.06 -1.65 4.35
C LEU A 153 3.48 -1.94 2.97
N ALA A 154 2.76 -0.98 2.40
CA ALA A 154 2.25 -1.06 1.04
C ALA A 154 3.41 -0.99 0.05
N HIS A 155 3.32 -1.77 -1.04
CA HIS A 155 4.24 -1.77 -2.19
C HIS A 155 5.70 -1.36 -1.85
N PRO A 156 6.42 -2.13 -1.00
CA PRO A 156 7.69 -1.74 -0.38
C PRO A 156 8.83 -1.42 -1.37
N ASP A 157 8.69 -1.90 -2.61
CA ASP A 157 9.64 -1.76 -3.71
C ASP A 157 9.17 -0.76 -4.78
N LEU A 158 8.12 0.02 -4.51
CA LEU A 158 7.58 1.06 -5.39
C LEU A 158 8.64 2.07 -5.82
N ILE A 159 9.62 2.38 -4.96
CA ILE A 159 10.71 3.32 -5.23
C ILE A 159 11.50 2.98 -6.51
N PHE A 160 11.50 1.71 -6.93
CA PHE A 160 12.16 1.25 -8.17
C PHE A 160 11.33 1.48 -9.44
N ILE A 161 10.21 2.19 -9.37
CA ILE A 161 9.44 2.62 -10.56
C ILE A 161 10.18 3.67 -11.42
N ASN A 162 11.16 4.36 -10.85
CA ASN A 162 11.90 5.41 -11.56
C ASN A 162 12.79 4.80 -12.65
N ASN A 163 12.96 5.50 -13.76
CA ASN A 163 13.73 5.05 -14.93
C ASN A 163 15.25 5.12 -14.70
N LEU A 164 15.74 4.37 -13.71
CA LEU A 164 17.11 4.33 -13.24
C LEU A 164 17.61 2.87 -13.22
N SER A 165 18.89 2.68 -13.53
CA SER A 165 19.53 1.36 -13.42
C SER A 165 19.67 0.94 -11.96
N TRP A 166 19.62 -0.37 -11.71
CA TRP A 166 19.96 -0.91 -10.40
C TRP A 166 21.43 -0.66 -10.02
N ASP A 167 21.68 -0.14 -8.82
CA ASP A 167 23.01 0.06 -8.26
C ASP A 167 23.08 -0.28 -6.75
N GLU A 168 24.18 0.10 -6.09
CA GLU A 168 24.40 -0.16 -4.66
C GLU A 168 23.38 0.54 -3.75
N ASN A 169 22.85 1.70 -4.13
CA ASN A 169 21.82 2.38 -3.34
C ASN A 169 20.51 1.58 -3.35
N CYS A 170 20.18 0.91 -4.46
CA CYS A 170 19.05 -0.03 -4.51
C CYS A 170 19.24 -1.20 -3.54
N ASP A 171 20.43 -1.81 -3.52
CA ASP A 171 20.74 -2.90 -2.60
C ASP A 171 20.66 -2.47 -1.13
N ARG A 172 21.22 -1.29 -0.79
CA ARG A 172 21.15 -0.72 0.56
C ARG A 172 19.72 -0.39 0.98
N ALA A 173 18.91 0.16 0.08
CA ALA A 173 17.50 0.42 0.36
C ALA A 173 16.72 -0.88 0.66
N CYS A 174 16.97 -1.95 -0.10
CA CYS A 174 16.39 -3.27 0.16
C CYS A 174 16.78 -3.78 1.56
N GLU A 175 18.06 -3.70 1.91
CA GLU A 175 18.58 -4.16 3.21
C GLU A 175 17.91 -3.42 4.37
N ILE A 176 17.86 -2.10 4.32
CA ILE A 176 17.23 -1.27 5.36
C ILE A 176 15.75 -1.64 5.53
N ILE A 177 14.98 -1.75 4.44
CA ILE A 177 13.55 -2.06 4.49
C ILE A 177 13.33 -3.47 5.06
N ILE A 178 14.06 -4.47 4.56
CA ILE A 178 13.90 -5.87 4.96
C ILE A 178 14.34 -6.07 6.43
N GLU A 179 15.48 -5.53 6.83
CA GLU A 179 15.96 -5.63 8.21
C GLU A 179 15.02 -4.94 9.19
N SER A 180 14.49 -3.77 8.83
CA SER A 180 13.51 -3.06 9.64
C SER A 180 12.19 -3.84 9.76
N ALA A 181 11.69 -4.38 8.65
CA ALA A 181 10.49 -5.23 8.67
C ALA A 181 10.69 -6.49 9.55
N ILE A 182 11.89 -7.10 9.53
CA ILE A 182 12.21 -8.24 10.40
C ILE A 182 12.20 -7.81 11.87
N LYS A 183 12.89 -6.71 12.18
CA LYS A 183 13.03 -6.18 13.54
C LYS A 183 11.68 -5.83 14.17
N HIS A 184 10.75 -5.32 13.37
CA HIS A 184 9.45 -4.83 13.82
C HIS A 184 8.27 -5.78 13.48
N ASP A 185 8.55 -7.01 13.03
CA ASP A 185 7.56 -8.02 12.60
C ASP A 185 6.50 -7.48 11.63
N THR A 186 6.92 -6.56 10.77
CA THR A 186 6.05 -5.87 9.81
C THR A 186 5.72 -6.76 8.62
N ILE A 187 4.44 -6.77 8.24
CA ILE A 187 3.96 -7.44 7.04
C ILE A 187 4.34 -6.60 5.80
N LEU A 188 4.82 -7.25 4.74
CA LEU A 188 5.08 -6.61 3.46
C LEU A 188 3.95 -6.89 2.46
N GLU A 189 3.49 -5.88 1.74
CA GLU A 189 2.52 -6.07 0.67
C GLU A 189 3.20 -6.41 -0.66
N LEU A 190 2.85 -7.54 -1.26
CA LEU A 190 3.05 -7.77 -2.68
C LEU A 190 1.84 -7.23 -3.44
N ASN A 191 2.02 -6.09 -4.09
CA ASN A 191 0.95 -5.31 -4.65
C ASN A 191 0.66 -5.70 -6.12
N ALA A 192 -0.57 -6.12 -6.41
CA ALA A 192 -0.97 -6.60 -7.74
C ALA A 192 -1.09 -5.49 -8.81
N ASN A 193 -1.26 -4.23 -8.40
CA ASN A 193 -1.29 -3.07 -9.29
C ASN A 193 0.01 -2.94 -10.10
N GLY A 194 1.12 -3.37 -9.52
CA GLY A 194 2.41 -3.42 -10.18
C GLY A 194 2.42 -4.31 -11.43
N PHE A 195 1.85 -5.52 -11.34
CA PHE A 195 1.65 -6.40 -12.50
C PHE A 195 0.70 -5.77 -13.52
N ARG A 196 -0.34 -5.09 -13.03
CA ARG A 196 -1.37 -4.43 -13.85
C ARG A 196 -0.81 -3.30 -14.72
N LYS A 197 0.27 -2.64 -14.28
CA LYS A 197 1.01 -1.64 -15.07
C LYS A 197 1.80 -2.26 -16.24
N GLY A 198 2.02 -3.58 -16.23
CA GLY A 198 2.71 -4.29 -17.29
C GLY A 198 4.24 -4.18 -17.22
N ILE A 199 4.91 -4.87 -18.14
CA ILE A 199 6.36 -4.80 -18.30
C ILE A 199 6.71 -3.48 -19.01
N MET A 200 7.67 -2.76 -18.44
CA MET A 200 8.20 -1.50 -18.97
C MET A 200 9.70 -1.64 -19.18
N SER A 201 10.25 -0.85 -20.10
CA SER A 201 11.69 -0.80 -20.34
C SER A 201 12.37 0.15 -19.38
N PHE A 202 13.33 -0.37 -18.61
CA PHE A 202 14.25 0.39 -17.78
C PHE A 202 15.65 0.35 -18.40
N PRO A 203 16.62 1.17 -17.95
CA PRO A 203 17.92 1.24 -18.60
C PRO A 203 18.74 -0.06 -18.48
N ASP A 204 18.41 -0.93 -17.53
CA ASP A 204 19.08 -2.19 -17.26
C ASP A 204 18.30 -3.44 -17.72
N ILE A 205 16.96 -3.42 -17.63
CA ILE A 205 16.13 -4.58 -17.97
C ILE A 205 14.67 -4.20 -18.28
N ASP A 206 14.01 -4.98 -19.14
CA ASP A 206 12.55 -4.98 -19.24
C ASP A 206 11.95 -5.72 -18.04
N ARG A 207 11.17 -5.02 -17.21
CA ARG A 207 10.58 -5.58 -15.99
C ARG A 207 9.28 -4.88 -15.61
N TYR A 208 8.56 -5.45 -14.64
CA TYR A 208 7.51 -4.71 -13.96
C TYR A 208 8.10 -3.50 -13.22
N PRO A 209 7.37 -2.37 -13.12
CA PRO A 209 7.81 -1.24 -12.30
C PRO A 209 7.93 -1.63 -10.82
N TYR A 210 6.98 -2.43 -10.35
CA TYR A 210 6.96 -3.22 -9.13
C TYR A 210 6.03 -4.42 -9.42
N PRO A 211 6.19 -5.61 -8.83
CA PRO A 211 7.30 -5.99 -7.97
C PRO A 211 8.64 -6.08 -8.71
N HIS A 212 9.73 -5.73 -8.04
CA HIS A 212 11.10 -5.87 -8.50
C HIS A 212 11.71 -7.20 -8.01
N ASN A 213 12.10 -8.09 -8.93
CA ASN A 213 12.60 -9.43 -8.58
C ASN A 213 13.72 -9.45 -7.55
N LYS A 214 14.73 -8.59 -7.68
CA LYS A 214 15.84 -8.52 -6.71
C LYS A 214 15.38 -8.23 -5.28
N PHE A 215 14.33 -7.42 -5.09
CA PHE A 215 13.78 -7.15 -3.75
C PHE A 215 13.10 -8.41 -3.19
N TRP A 216 12.18 -8.99 -3.95
CA TRP A 216 11.40 -10.15 -3.50
C TRP A 216 12.22 -11.44 -3.38
N GLU A 217 13.30 -11.61 -4.16
CA GLU A 217 14.29 -12.68 -3.98
C GLU A 217 15.07 -12.55 -2.67
N LYS A 218 15.28 -11.31 -2.17
CA LYS A 218 15.85 -11.09 -0.83
C LYS A 218 14.81 -11.39 0.25
N VAL A 219 13.56 -10.94 0.08
CA VAL A 219 12.45 -11.26 1.01
C VAL A 219 12.24 -12.78 1.13
N ALA A 220 12.32 -13.52 0.02
CA ALA A 220 12.17 -14.98 -0.01
C ALA A 220 13.24 -15.74 0.80
N LYS A 221 14.38 -15.11 1.11
CA LYS A 221 15.43 -15.70 1.97
C LYS A 221 15.16 -15.48 3.46
N THR A 222 14.06 -14.80 3.79
CA THR A 222 13.59 -14.52 5.16
C THR A 222 12.31 -15.30 5.43
N ASN A 223 11.71 -15.11 6.60
CA ASN A 223 10.37 -15.61 6.92
C ASN A 223 9.34 -14.47 7.08
N LEU A 224 9.62 -13.29 6.51
CA LEU A 224 8.71 -12.13 6.58
C LEU A 224 7.33 -12.49 6.04
N LYS A 225 6.30 -12.07 6.78
CA LYS A 225 4.92 -12.23 6.39
C LYS A 225 4.64 -11.36 5.16
N VAL A 226 4.07 -11.95 4.12
CA VAL A 226 3.68 -11.26 2.89
C VAL A 226 2.18 -11.31 2.73
N ILE A 227 1.55 -10.17 2.49
CA ILE A 227 0.14 -10.09 2.12
C ILE A 227 0.02 -9.67 0.66
N ILE A 228 -0.96 -10.21 -0.06
CA ILE A 228 -1.19 -9.90 -1.47
C ILE A 228 -2.48 -9.13 -1.57
N ASN A 229 -2.40 -7.89 -2.03
CA ASN A 229 -3.55 -7.02 -2.22
C ASN A 229 -3.59 -6.48 -3.64
N SER A 230 -4.79 -6.03 -4.01
CA SER A 230 -5.08 -5.51 -5.33
C SER A 230 -4.55 -4.10 -5.53
N ASP A 231 -4.75 -3.20 -4.56
CA ASP A 231 -4.59 -1.75 -4.81
C ASP A 231 -5.42 -1.39 -6.07
N CYS A 232 -6.72 -1.69 -5.97
CA CYS A 232 -7.67 -1.44 -7.03
C CYS A 232 -8.20 0.00 -6.95
N HIS A 233 -8.11 0.68 -8.08
CA HIS A 233 -8.67 2.01 -8.36
C HIS A 233 -9.86 1.94 -9.34
N ASP A 234 -10.30 0.73 -9.66
CA ASP A 234 -11.53 0.45 -10.40
C ASP A 234 -12.13 -0.84 -9.81
N PRO A 235 -13.44 -0.91 -9.52
CA PRO A 235 -14.09 -2.12 -8.99
C PRO A 235 -13.79 -3.39 -9.81
N LYS A 236 -13.58 -3.27 -11.13
CA LYS A 236 -13.27 -4.44 -11.98
C LYS A 236 -11.90 -5.08 -11.65
N PHE A 237 -11.01 -4.34 -10.98
CA PHE A 237 -9.68 -4.83 -10.61
C PHE A 237 -9.63 -5.50 -9.23
N MET A 238 -10.75 -5.56 -8.50
CA MET A 238 -10.82 -6.20 -7.16
C MET A 238 -10.21 -7.59 -7.10
N TRP A 239 -10.44 -8.40 -8.13
CA TRP A 239 -9.83 -9.73 -8.29
C TRP A 239 -9.66 -10.08 -9.78
N ASP A 240 -8.86 -9.31 -10.49
CA ASP A 240 -8.51 -9.59 -11.89
C ASP A 240 -7.40 -10.65 -12.03
N SER A 241 -6.95 -10.92 -13.26
CA SER A 241 -5.85 -11.86 -13.50
C SER A 241 -4.52 -11.44 -12.88
N CYS A 242 -4.34 -10.15 -12.55
CA CYS A 242 -3.12 -9.66 -11.91
C CYS A 242 -3.03 -10.09 -10.45
N MET A 243 -4.17 -10.24 -9.76
CA MET A 243 -4.21 -10.89 -8.45
C MET A 243 -3.71 -12.33 -8.55
N ASP A 244 -4.23 -13.12 -9.48
CA ASP A 244 -3.80 -14.52 -9.66
C ASP A 244 -2.30 -14.60 -10.00
N GLN A 245 -1.81 -13.70 -10.87
CA GLN A 245 -0.40 -13.57 -11.20
C GLN A 245 0.47 -13.24 -9.98
N ALA A 246 0.02 -12.34 -9.08
CA ALA A 246 0.74 -12.02 -7.87
C ALA A 246 0.86 -13.23 -6.92
N TYR A 247 -0.21 -14.02 -6.78
CA TYR A 247 -0.17 -15.28 -6.01
C TYR A 247 0.77 -16.31 -6.64
N GLU A 248 0.78 -16.45 -7.96
CA GLU A 248 1.70 -17.36 -8.66
C GLU A 248 3.16 -16.92 -8.49
N TYR A 249 3.43 -15.63 -8.61
CA TYR A 249 4.74 -15.03 -8.37
C TYR A 249 5.25 -15.32 -6.95
N ALA A 250 4.41 -15.04 -5.94
CA ALA A 250 4.75 -15.27 -4.54
C ALA A 250 5.02 -16.75 -4.25
N LYS A 251 4.19 -17.66 -4.77
CA LYS A 251 4.38 -19.11 -4.62
C LYS A 251 5.67 -19.60 -5.29
N LYS A 252 5.98 -19.08 -6.49
CA LYS A 252 7.20 -19.44 -7.22
C LYS A 252 8.46 -19.07 -6.44
N LEU A 253 8.46 -17.91 -5.78
CA LEU A 253 9.57 -17.47 -4.92
C LEU A 253 9.57 -18.13 -3.54
N GLY A 254 8.49 -18.79 -3.13
CA GLY A 254 8.37 -19.39 -1.80
C GLY A 254 8.14 -18.36 -0.70
N LEU A 255 7.45 -17.25 -0.98
CA LEU A 255 7.12 -16.23 0.01
C LEU A 255 6.16 -16.78 1.08
N ASN A 256 6.30 -16.31 2.32
CA ASN A 256 5.41 -16.65 3.44
C ASN A 256 4.10 -15.84 3.34
N ILE A 257 3.17 -16.33 2.52
CA ILE A 257 1.88 -15.67 2.27
C ILE A 257 0.94 -15.87 3.48
N ILE A 258 0.42 -14.76 3.99
CA ILE A 258 -0.61 -14.71 5.03
C ILE A 258 -1.92 -14.14 4.48
N TYR A 259 -3.00 -14.32 5.25
CA TYR A 259 -4.35 -13.90 4.86
C TYR A 259 -5.06 -13.02 5.91
N GLU A 260 -4.40 -12.73 7.03
CA GLU A 260 -4.93 -11.91 8.12
C GLU A 260 -3.84 -10.95 8.61
N ILE A 261 -4.24 -9.72 8.99
CA ILE A 261 -3.37 -8.64 9.49
C ILE A 261 -3.56 -8.37 10.98
#